data_AF-A0A915CPY3-F1
#
_entry.id   AF-A0A915CPY3-F1
#
_cell.length_a   1.000
_cell.length_b   1.000
_cell.length_c   1.000
_cell.angle_alpha   90.00
_cell.angle_beta   90.00
_cell.angle_gamma   90.00
#
_symmetry.space_group_name_H-M   'P 1'
#
loop_
_entity.id
_entity.type
_entity.pdbx_description
1 polymer ?
#
loop_
_entity_poly.entity_id
_entity_poly.type
_entity_poly.pdbx_seq_one_letter_code
_entity_poly.pdbx_strand_id
1 'polypeptide(L)'
;MLSKLKNECGAGFTQKLEGMFKDMEISKDFCSSFKQYIDGNERDHSLCKIEFTVNVLTMGHWPTYKVMNVNIPPQLAQFEKTCEKFYASKHNGRKLQWQYSLASAILKATFKHGVIKELDVSLFQSMILILFNEKQDWNYDEVLERTKIEAEELKRTLQSLACGKFRVIQKILKSKEVNCKDKFVFNEDFNDRLHRIRISQIQMRETTAEHKQTEEQIFQDRQYQIDAAVVRIMKMRKTISHNLLLSELFNQLRFPAKPADLKRESSRLWNVNIFEEMLKTPNFTTMLRRNY
;
A
#
# COMPACT_ATOMS: atom_id res chain seq x y z
N MET A 1 -8.98 -8.19 -19.88
CA MET A 1 -9.87 -7.26 -19.15
C MET A 1 -9.41 -5.81 -19.28
N LEU A 2 -8.17 -5.49 -18.91
CA LEU A 2 -7.64 -4.11 -18.99
C LEU A 2 -7.69 -3.50 -20.40
N SER A 3 -7.37 -4.28 -21.45
CA SER A 3 -7.53 -3.84 -22.85
C SER A 3 -8.97 -3.47 -23.21
N LYS A 4 -9.98 -4.17 -22.67
CA LYS A 4 -11.40 -3.83 -22.89
C LYS A 4 -11.75 -2.50 -22.20
N LEU A 5 -11.30 -2.31 -20.96
CA LEU A 5 -11.47 -1.04 -20.24
C LEU A 5 -10.79 0.14 -20.95
N LYS A 6 -9.62 -0.09 -21.55
CA LYS A 6 -8.92 0.93 -22.33
C LYS A 6 -9.72 1.34 -23.57
N ASN A 7 -10.33 0.38 -24.25
CA ASN A 7 -11.14 0.65 -25.44
C ASN A 7 -12.42 1.41 -25.09
N GLU A 8 -13.12 1.01 -24.04
CA GLU A 8 -14.40 1.63 -23.65
C GLU A 8 -14.21 2.97 -22.91
N CYS A 9 -13.27 3.02 -21.97
CA CYS A 9 -13.08 4.16 -21.06
C CYS A 9 -11.95 5.11 -21.47
N GLY A 10 -11.12 4.72 -22.45
CA GLY A 10 -9.99 5.48 -22.95
C GLY A 10 -8.68 5.23 -22.20
N ALA A 11 -7.56 5.59 -22.84
CA ALA A 11 -6.21 5.32 -22.34
C ALA A 11 -5.86 6.06 -21.02
N GLY A 12 -6.43 7.25 -20.79
CA GLY A 12 -6.19 7.99 -19.54
C GLY A 12 -6.80 7.30 -18.31
N PHE A 13 -7.89 6.54 -18.49
CA PHE A 13 -8.56 5.82 -17.40
C PHE A 13 -7.73 4.63 -16.90
N THR A 14 -7.11 3.88 -17.83
CA THR A 14 -6.30 2.70 -17.49
C THR A 14 -4.85 3.03 -17.15
N GLN A 15 -4.41 4.28 -17.28
CA GLN A 15 -3.01 4.67 -17.15
C GLN A 15 -2.38 4.23 -15.82
N LYS A 16 -3.06 4.44 -14.68
CA LYS A 16 -2.56 4.01 -13.37
C LYS A 16 -2.45 2.49 -13.28
N LEU A 17 -3.46 1.76 -13.75
CA LEU A 17 -3.47 0.30 -13.76
C LEU A 17 -2.35 -0.28 -14.64
N GLU A 18 -2.15 0.29 -15.84
CA GLU A 18 -1.03 -0.07 -16.72
C GLU A 18 0.32 0.19 -16.04
N GLY A 19 0.44 1.31 -15.34
CA GLY A 19 1.60 1.64 -14.50
C GLY A 19 1.87 0.61 -13.41
N MET A 20 0.83 0.11 -12.73
CA MET A 20 0.96 -0.94 -11.72
C MET A 20 1.53 -2.25 -12.31
N PHE A 21 1.06 -2.68 -13.48
CA PHE A 21 1.60 -3.87 -14.15
C PHE A 21 3.07 -3.67 -14.56
N LYS A 22 3.40 -2.48 -15.09
CA LYS A 22 4.77 -2.14 -15.44
C LYS A 22 5.70 -2.13 -14.23
N ASP A 23 5.25 -1.61 -13.09
CA ASP A 23 6.01 -1.65 -11.84
C ASP A 23 6.29 -3.10 -11.39
N MET A 24 5.34 -4.03 -11.58
CA MET A 24 5.54 -5.45 -11.26
C MET A 24 6.61 -6.11 -12.14
N GLU A 25 6.66 -5.77 -13.42
CA GLU A 25 7.69 -6.29 -14.34
C GLU A 25 9.07 -5.75 -13.99
N ILE A 26 9.18 -4.42 -13.82
CA ILE A 26 10.44 -3.77 -13.43
C ILE A 26 10.93 -4.29 -12.07
N SER A 27 10.01 -4.57 -11.14
CA SER A 27 10.33 -5.14 -9.84
C SER A 27 10.98 -6.53 -9.94
N LYS A 28 10.55 -7.37 -10.89
CA LYS A 28 11.16 -8.69 -11.10
C LYS A 28 12.61 -8.58 -11.57
N ASP A 29 12.87 -7.66 -12.50
CA ASP A 29 14.23 -7.40 -13.00
C ASP A 29 15.12 -6.80 -11.90
N PHE A 30 14.57 -5.88 -11.11
CA PHE A 30 15.23 -5.32 -9.93
C PHE A 30 15.59 -6.41 -8.93
N CYS A 31 14.65 -7.29 -8.60
CA CYS A 31 14.86 -8.39 -7.66
C CYS A 31 15.94 -9.36 -8.14
N SER A 32 15.91 -9.75 -9.42
CA SER A 32 16.96 -10.60 -10.02
C SER A 32 18.34 -9.94 -9.94
N SER A 33 18.42 -8.64 -10.25
CA SER A 33 19.67 -7.88 -10.14
C SER A 33 20.16 -7.74 -8.70
N PHE A 34 19.23 -7.61 -7.75
CA PHE A 34 19.54 -7.48 -6.32
C PHE A 34 20.05 -8.81 -5.74
N LYS A 35 19.44 -9.93 -6.11
CA LYS A 35 19.93 -11.28 -5.75
C LYS A 35 21.37 -11.48 -6.20
N GLN A 36 21.68 -11.18 -7.47
CA GLN A 36 23.06 -11.24 -7.99
C GLN A 36 24.04 -10.33 -7.24
N TYR A 37 23.59 -9.13 -6.83
CA TYR A 37 24.41 -8.21 -6.04
C TYR A 37 24.71 -8.71 -4.62
N ILE A 38 23.75 -9.40 -3.99
CA ILE A 38 23.96 -10.05 -2.70
C ILE A 38 24.92 -11.23 -2.85
N ASP A 39 24.70 -12.10 -3.83
CA ASP A 39 25.51 -13.31 -4.04
C ASP A 39 26.97 -12.96 -4.37
N GLY A 40 27.22 -11.87 -5.10
CA GLY A 40 28.57 -11.39 -5.39
C GLY A 40 29.28 -10.68 -4.24
N ASN A 41 28.55 -10.25 -3.19
CA ASN A 41 29.11 -9.63 -2.00
C ASN A 41 29.30 -10.69 -0.90
N GLU A 42 30.32 -11.54 -1.05
CA GLU A 42 30.69 -12.62 -0.12
C GLU A 42 31.00 -12.16 1.33
N ARG A 43 30.99 -10.86 1.63
CA ARG A 43 31.30 -10.34 2.98
C ARG A 43 30.17 -10.51 4.01
N ASP A 44 28.94 -10.78 3.56
CA ASP A 44 27.76 -10.96 4.43
C ASP A 44 27.15 -12.37 4.28
N HIS A 45 27.92 -13.42 4.59
CA HIS A 45 27.45 -14.82 4.61
C HIS A 45 26.22 -15.05 5.53
N SER A 46 25.93 -14.13 6.46
CA SER A 46 24.74 -14.17 7.31
C SER A 46 23.44 -13.85 6.56
N LEU A 47 23.50 -13.11 5.45
CA LEU A 47 22.34 -12.75 4.64
C LEU A 47 21.94 -13.87 3.65
N CYS A 48 22.83 -14.81 3.31
CA CYS A 48 22.55 -15.88 2.34
C CYS A 48 21.50 -16.92 2.81
N LYS A 49 21.05 -16.91 4.07
CA LYS A 49 20.10 -17.92 4.58
C LYS A 49 18.63 -17.57 4.39
N ILE A 50 18.29 -16.32 4.05
CA ILE A 50 16.91 -15.87 3.90
C ILE A 50 16.69 -15.46 2.45
N GLU A 51 15.71 -16.09 1.79
CA GLU A 51 15.28 -15.63 0.48
C GLU A 51 14.48 -14.33 0.64
N PHE A 52 14.98 -13.25 0.04
CA PHE A 52 14.37 -11.93 0.10
C PHE A 52 13.98 -11.46 -1.32
N THR A 53 12.71 -11.05 -1.47
CA THR A 53 12.15 -10.55 -2.73
C THR A 53 11.51 -9.20 -2.48
N VAL A 54 11.86 -8.20 -3.28
CA VAL A 54 11.35 -6.82 -3.14
C VAL A 54 10.58 -6.43 -4.39
N ASN A 55 9.42 -5.81 -4.19
CA ASN A 55 8.68 -5.13 -5.24
C ASN A 55 8.78 -3.61 -5.03
N VAL A 56 9.27 -2.89 -6.02
CA VAL A 56 9.41 -1.44 -6.01
C VAL A 56 8.23 -0.83 -6.77
N LEU A 57 7.43 -0.03 -6.07
CA LEU A 57 6.16 0.48 -6.57
C LEU A 57 6.22 2.01 -6.74
N THR A 58 5.70 2.52 -7.85
CA THR A 58 5.63 3.96 -8.09
C THR A 58 4.42 4.56 -7.38
N MET A 59 4.62 5.39 -6.35
CA MET A 59 3.53 5.94 -5.51
C MET A 59 2.35 6.54 -6.31
N GLY A 60 2.61 7.19 -7.45
CA GLY A 60 1.55 7.81 -8.26
C GLY A 60 0.59 6.83 -8.97
N HIS A 61 0.96 5.56 -9.12
CA HIS A 61 0.13 4.54 -9.75
C HIS A 61 -0.69 3.72 -8.75
N TRP A 62 -0.21 3.59 -7.52
CA TRP A 62 -0.78 2.71 -6.50
C TRP A 62 -1.67 3.50 -5.53
N PRO A 63 -2.62 2.85 -4.84
CA PRO A 63 -3.33 3.47 -3.73
C PRO A 63 -2.38 4.01 -2.67
N THR A 64 -2.80 5.06 -1.97
CA THR A 64 -2.02 5.57 -0.83
C THR A 64 -2.22 4.63 0.36
N TYR A 65 -1.14 4.07 0.87
CA TYR A 65 -1.16 3.20 2.05
C TYR A 65 -0.67 3.95 3.29
N LYS A 66 -1.30 3.71 4.44
CA LYS A 66 -0.86 4.27 5.73
C LYS A 66 0.47 3.62 6.12
N VAL A 67 1.48 4.46 6.37
CA VAL A 67 2.80 3.99 6.79
C VAL A 67 2.75 3.67 8.27
N MET A 68 3.18 2.46 8.63
CA MET A 68 3.20 1.98 10.00
C MET A 68 4.64 1.84 10.47
N ASN A 69 4.93 2.43 11.63
CA ASN A 69 6.22 2.28 12.28
C ASN A 69 6.18 1.03 13.14
N VAL A 70 7.00 0.03 12.80
CA VAL A 70 7.11 -1.22 13.56
C VAL A 70 8.58 -1.53 13.85
N ASN A 71 8.83 -2.35 14.85
CA ASN A 71 10.18 -2.76 15.21
C ASN A 71 10.58 -4.00 14.41
N ILE A 72 11.15 -3.78 13.23
CA ILE A 72 11.56 -4.86 12.31
C ILE A 72 12.71 -5.68 12.93
N PRO A 73 12.67 -7.02 12.84
CA PRO A 73 13.77 -7.88 13.27
C PRO A 73 15.12 -7.44 12.71
N PRO A 74 16.22 -7.45 13.48
CA PRO A 74 17.53 -6.92 13.06
C PRO A 74 18.03 -7.49 11.74
N GLN A 75 17.77 -8.78 11.48
CA GLN A 75 18.15 -9.46 10.25
C GLN A 75 17.45 -8.84 9.03
N LEU A 76 16.15 -8.56 9.13
CA LEU A 76 15.38 -7.92 8.05
C LEU A 76 15.78 -6.45 7.86
N ALA A 77 16.08 -5.74 8.96
CA ALA A 77 16.55 -4.36 8.89
C ALA A 77 17.91 -4.23 8.17
N GLN A 78 18.77 -5.25 8.21
CA GLN A 78 20.00 -5.30 7.41
C GLN A 78 19.68 -5.42 5.91
N PHE A 79 18.74 -6.27 5.52
CA PHE A 79 18.28 -6.38 4.13
C PHE A 79 17.69 -5.07 3.61
N GLU A 80 16.88 -4.38 4.42
CA GLU A 80 16.30 -3.08 4.05
C GLU A 80 17.40 -2.05 3.74
N LYS A 81 18.40 -1.93 4.63
CA LYS A 81 19.54 -1.02 4.44
C LYS A 81 20.37 -1.36 3.20
N THR A 82 20.61 -2.65 2.95
CA THR A 82 21.35 -3.10 1.76
C THR A 82 20.56 -2.84 0.48
N CYS A 83 19.25 -3.07 0.49
CA CYS A 83 18.35 -2.77 -0.61
C CYS A 83 18.30 -1.26 -0.91
N GLU A 84 18.20 -0.42 0.13
CA GLU A 84 18.22 1.04 -0.03
C GLU A 84 19.51 1.55 -0.65
N LYS A 85 20.66 1.03 -0.21
CA LYS A 85 21.97 1.36 -0.80
C LYS A 85 22.05 0.94 -2.26
N PHE A 86 21.61 -0.27 -2.58
CA PHE A 86 21.60 -0.78 -3.96
C PHE A 86 20.64 0.00 -4.86
N TYR A 87 19.49 0.41 -4.33
CA TYR A 87 18.53 1.23 -5.07
C TYR A 87 19.08 2.63 -5.33
N ALA A 88 19.68 3.25 -4.31
CA ALA A 88 20.27 4.59 -4.41
C ALA A 88 21.44 4.64 -5.40
N SER A 89 22.24 3.57 -5.51
CA SER A 89 23.35 3.52 -6.48
C SER A 89 22.88 3.45 -7.93
N LYS A 90 21.68 2.92 -8.19
CA LYS A 90 21.08 2.84 -9.53
C LYS A 90 20.15 4.01 -9.85
N HIS A 91 19.53 4.60 -8.85
CA HIS A 91 18.47 5.60 -9.01
C HIS A 91 18.74 6.86 -8.18
N ASN A 92 19.43 7.82 -8.78
CA ASN A 92 19.71 9.12 -8.17
C ASN A 92 18.43 9.96 -8.01
N GLY A 93 18.28 10.62 -6.87
CA GLY A 93 17.18 11.54 -6.58
C GLY A 93 15.84 10.87 -6.20
N ARG A 94 15.84 9.55 -5.94
CA ARG A 94 14.65 8.82 -5.46
C ARG A 94 14.85 8.35 -4.02
N LYS A 95 13.76 8.29 -3.26
CA LYS A 95 13.73 7.76 -1.90
C LYS A 95 12.73 6.61 -1.81
N LEU A 96 13.11 5.54 -1.13
CA LEU A 96 12.22 4.42 -0.84
C LEU A 96 11.43 4.67 0.44
N GLN A 97 10.22 4.11 0.47
CA GLN A 97 9.36 4.08 1.65
C GLN A 97 8.80 2.67 1.78
N TRP A 98 9.12 2.00 2.89
CA TRP A 98 8.72 0.62 3.12
C TRP A 98 7.27 0.54 3.58
N GLN A 99 6.51 -0.37 2.98
CA GLN A 99 5.10 -0.60 3.29
C GLN A 99 4.90 -2.00 3.90
N TYR A 100 5.09 -2.11 5.21
CA TYR A 100 5.05 -3.38 5.95
C TYR A 100 3.69 -4.08 5.94
N SER A 101 2.60 -3.33 5.77
CA SER A 101 1.24 -3.90 5.69
C SER A 101 1.03 -4.81 4.49
N LEU A 102 1.81 -4.63 3.42
CA LEU A 102 1.72 -5.41 2.19
C LEU A 102 2.72 -6.57 2.16
N ALA A 103 3.62 -6.63 3.14
CA ALA A 103 4.67 -7.62 3.19
C ALA A 103 4.17 -8.97 3.72
N SER A 104 4.70 -10.05 3.15
CA SER A 104 4.47 -11.42 3.59
C SER A 104 5.81 -12.16 3.73
N ALA A 105 5.78 -13.24 4.48
CA ALA A 105 6.92 -14.09 4.75
C ALA A 105 6.48 -15.56 4.81
N ILE A 106 7.38 -16.46 4.43
CA ILE A 106 7.21 -17.90 4.63
C ILE A 106 8.11 -18.30 5.79
N LEU A 107 7.51 -18.80 6.87
CA LEU A 107 8.24 -19.25 8.04
C LEU A 107 8.28 -20.77 8.08
N LYS A 108 9.46 -21.33 8.32
CA LYS A 108 9.60 -22.74 8.66
C LYS A 108 9.41 -22.90 10.17
N ALA A 109 8.29 -23.46 10.58
CA ALA A 109 7.97 -23.71 11.97
C ALA A 109 8.25 -25.18 12.32
N THR A 110 8.92 -25.39 13.45
CA THR A 110 9.18 -26.71 14.01
C THR A 110 8.33 -26.90 15.25
N PHE A 111 7.45 -27.89 15.21
CA PHE A 111 6.55 -28.27 16.29
C PHE A 111 7.06 -29.52 17.02
N LYS A 112 6.40 -29.91 18.11
CA LYS A 112 6.71 -31.17 18.80
C LYS A 112 6.54 -32.36 17.85
N HIS A 113 7.20 -33.47 18.19
CA HIS A 113 7.28 -34.68 17.37
C HIS A 113 8.05 -34.52 16.06
N GLY A 114 8.88 -33.46 15.92
CA GLY A 114 9.68 -33.22 14.72
C GLY A 114 8.86 -32.81 13.50
N VAL A 115 7.60 -32.39 13.72
CA VAL A 115 6.71 -31.95 12.65
C VAL A 115 7.16 -30.57 12.17
N ILE A 116 7.61 -30.51 10.91
CA ILE A 116 8.02 -29.29 10.26
C ILE A 116 6.90 -28.84 9.33
N LYS A 117 6.52 -27.56 9.41
CA LYS A 117 5.51 -26.93 8.54
C LYS A 117 6.02 -25.60 8.00
N GLU A 118 5.52 -25.23 6.83
CA GLU A 118 5.74 -23.91 6.24
C GLU A 118 4.50 -23.03 6.44
N LEU A 119 4.66 -21.91 7.12
CA LEU A 119 3.59 -20.96 7.39
C LEU A 119 3.73 -19.78 6.42
N ASP A 120 2.78 -19.63 5.51
CA ASP A 120 2.64 -18.47 4.65
C ASP A 120 1.82 -17.41 5.41
N VAL A 121 2.52 -16.39 5.88
CA VAL A 121 2.03 -15.39 6.84
C VAL A 121 2.36 -13.98 6.38
N SER A 122 1.63 -13.01 6.89
CA SER A 122 2.02 -11.60 6.77
C SER A 122 3.24 -11.25 7.61
N LEU A 123 3.86 -10.11 7.32
CA LEU A 123 5.01 -9.63 8.08
C LEU A 123 4.68 -9.43 9.57
N PHE A 124 3.51 -8.87 9.92
CA PHE A 124 3.11 -8.70 11.33
C PHE A 124 2.94 -10.03 12.06
N GLN A 125 2.32 -11.01 11.40
CA GLN A 125 2.22 -12.36 11.95
C GLN A 125 3.61 -12.98 12.13
N SER A 126 4.50 -12.80 11.16
CA SER A 126 5.88 -13.29 11.20
C SER A 126 6.65 -12.70 12.39
N MET A 127 6.59 -11.38 12.56
CA MET A 127 7.22 -10.68 13.67
C MET A 127 6.78 -11.23 15.03
N ILE A 128 5.47 -11.47 15.21
CA ILE A 128 4.94 -12.04 16.44
C ILE A 128 5.44 -13.47 16.65
N LEU A 129 5.40 -14.32 15.62
CA LEU A 129 5.84 -15.71 15.71
C LEU A 129 7.34 -15.83 16.03
N ILE A 130 8.17 -14.92 15.51
CA ILE A 130 9.62 -14.92 15.80
C ILE A 130 9.90 -14.65 17.28
N LEU A 131 9.07 -13.86 17.98
CA LEU A 131 9.22 -13.62 19.42
C LEU A 131 9.11 -14.91 20.25
N PHE A 132 8.35 -15.90 19.78
CA PHE A 132 8.20 -17.17 20.49
C PHE A 132 9.47 -18.03 20.48
N ASN A 133 10.49 -17.66 19.69
CA ASN A 133 11.82 -18.27 19.78
C ASN A 133 12.61 -17.81 21.01
N GLU A 134 12.32 -16.63 21.56
CA GLU A 134 12.97 -16.12 22.79
C GLU A 134 12.28 -16.64 24.05
N LYS A 135 10.95 -16.70 24.04
CA LYS A 135 10.12 -17.08 25.19
C LYS A 135 8.84 -17.77 24.71
N GLN A 136 8.40 -18.81 25.43
CA GLN A 136 7.25 -19.62 25.05
C GLN A 136 5.89 -18.96 25.32
N ASP A 137 5.83 -18.00 26.25
CA ASP A 137 4.64 -17.26 26.64
C ASP A 137 4.84 -15.75 26.56
N TRP A 138 3.84 -15.03 26.05
CA TRP A 138 3.87 -13.57 25.92
C TRP A 138 2.53 -12.95 26.30
N ASN A 139 2.58 -11.81 27.00
CA ASN A 139 1.40 -11.00 27.27
C ASN A 139 1.14 -10.04 26.10
N TYR A 140 -0.12 -9.63 25.88
CA TYR A 140 -0.45 -8.69 24.81
C TYR A 140 0.37 -7.39 24.89
N ASP A 141 0.50 -6.78 26.07
CA ASP A 141 1.23 -5.52 26.25
C ASP A 141 2.73 -5.67 25.94
N GLU A 142 3.33 -6.83 26.26
CA GLU A 142 4.74 -7.12 25.95
C GLU A 142 4.94 -7.27 24.44
N VAL A 143 4.03 -7.94 23.75
CA VAL A 143 4.07 -8.06 22.27
C VAL A 143 3.89 -6.68 21.63
N LEU A 144 3.00 -5.86 22.17
CA LEU A 144 2.78 -4.49 21.70
C LEU A 144 4.04 -3.64 21.82
N GLU A 145 4.72 -3.68 22.96
CA GLU A 145 5.96 -2.93 23.20
C GLU A 145 7.10 -3.41 22.30
N ARG A 146 7.28 -4.73 22.17
CA ARG A 146 8.35 -5.34 21.37
C ARG A 146 8.19 -5.09 19.87
N THR A 147 6.95 -5.20 19.35
CA THR A 147 6.68 -5.10 17.91
C THR A 147 6.33 -3.69 17.46
N LYS A 148 5.80 -2.84 18.37
CA LYS A 148 5.26 -1.51 18.08
C LYS A 148 4.18 -1.47 16.99
N ILE A 149 3.49 -2.59 16.77
CA ILE A 149 2.34 -2.66 15.86
C ILE A 149 1.17 -1.88 16.47
N GLU A 150 0.41 -1.15 15.66
CA GLU A 150 -0.79 -0.43 16.12
C GLU A 150 -1.77 -1.37 16.83
N ALA A 151 -2.38 -0.93 17.94
CA ALA A 151 -3.15 -1.81 18.83
C ALA A 151 -4.29 -2.56 18.12
N GLU A 152 -4.98 -1.90 17.19
CA GLU A 152 -6.06 -2.50 16.39
C GLU A 152 -5.54 -3.57 15.42
N GLU A 153 -4.42 -3.28 14.76
CA GLU A 153 -3.73 -4.23 13.87
C GLU A 153 -3.22 -5.44 14.67
N LEU A 154 -2.65 -5.20 15.85
CA LEU A 154 -2.10 -6.25 16.71
C LEU A 154 -3.19 -7.20 17.20
N LYS A 155 -4.33 -6.67 17.70
CA LYS A 155 -5.46 -7.49 18.16
C LYS A 155 -5.91 -8.46 17.08
N ARG A 156 -6.04 -7.96 15.85
CA ARG A 156 -6.48 -8.74 14.70
C ARG A 156 -5.45 -9.76 14.23
N THR A 157 -4.18 -9.36 14.24
CA THR A 157 -3.05 -10.24 13.93
C THR A 157 -3.00 -11.41 14.92
N LEU A 158 -3.10 -11.14 16.21
CA LEU A 158 -3.17 -12.16 17.26
C LEU A 158 -4.42 -13.04 17.15
N GLN A 159 -5.58 -12.44 16.85
CA GLN A 159 -6.82 -13.18 16.63
C GLN A 159 -6.69 -14.17 15.46
N SER A 160 -6.02 -13.77 14.38
CA SER A 160 -5.78 -14.65 13.22
C SER A 160 -4.90 -15.87 13.57
N LEU A 161 -3.93 -15.70 14.47
CA LEU A 161 -2.98 -16.73 14.89
C LEU A 161 -3.53 -17.65 16.00
N ALA A 162 -4.38 -17.12 16.88
CA ALA A 162 -4.83 -17.84 18.09
C ALA A 162 -6.29 -18.30 18.04
N CYS A 163 -7.17 -17.51 17.44
CA CYS A 163 -8.62 -17.75 17.42
C CYS A 163 -9.12 -18.27 16.06
N GLY A 164 -8.25 -18.27 15.04
CA GLY A 164 -8.55 -18.69 13.68
C GLY A 164 -8.66 -20.21 13.50
N LYS A 165 -8.70 -20.62 12.22
CA LYS A 165 -8.71 -22.04 11.80
C LYS A 165 -7.40 -22.74 12.19
N PHE A 166 -6.27 -22.11 11.92
CA PHE A 166 -4.94 -22.63 12.21
C PHE A 166 -4.41 -21.97 13.48
N ARG A 167 -4.50 -22.66 14.60
CA ARG A 167 -4.14 -22.14 15.92
C ARG A 167 -2.69 -22.46 16.24
N VAL A 168 -1.78 -21.70 15.64
CA VAL A 168 -0.33 -21.84 15.86
C VAL A 168 0.07 -21.32 17.24
N ILE A 169 -0.72 -20.40 17.79
CA ILE A 169 -0.59 -19.89 19.15
C ILE A 169 -1.89 -20.23 19.89
N GLN A 170 -1.81 -20.52 21.19
CA GLN A 170 -2.96 -20.68 22.05
C GLN A 170 -3.13 -19.49 22.98
N LYS A 171 -4.35 -18.99 23.05
CA LYS A 171 -4.76 -18.03 24.07
C LYS A 171 -5.14 -18.79 25.34
N ILE A 172 -4.59 -18.40 26.50
CA ILE A 172 -4.86 -19.07 27.78
C ILE A 172 -6.37 -19.00 28.12
N LEU A 173 -6.94 -17.79 28.04
CA LEU A 173 -8.37 -17.58 28.23
C LEU A 173 -9.09 -17.71 26.88
N LYS A 174 -9.67 -18.88 26.59
CA LYS A 174 -10.33 -19.14 25.30
C LYS A 174 -11.54 -18.22 25.10
N SER A 175 -11.39 -17.23 24.23
CA SER A 175 -12.49 -16.39 23.71
C SER A 175 -12.26 -16.07 22.24
N LYS A 176 -13.31 -15.57 21.56
CA LYS A 176 -13.22 -15.18 20.14
C LYS A 176 -12.47 -13.86 19.93
N GLU A 177 -12.43 -13.01 20.94
CA GLU A 177 -11.80 -11.68 20.91
C GLU A 177 -10.47 -11.67 21.67
N VAL A 178 -9.62 -10.69 21.32
CA VAL A 178 -8.32 -10.43 21.95
C VAL A 178 -8.38 -9.11 22.71
N ASN A 179 -8.04 -9.17 23.99
CA ASN A 179 -7.99 -8.11 24.97
C ASN A 179 -6.55 -7.87 25.45
N CYS A 180 -6.29 -6.69 26.01
CA CYS A 180 -4.93 -6.29 26.40
C CYS A 180 -4.36 -7.08 27.59
N LYS A 181 -5.20 -7.78 28.35
CA LYS A 181 -4.78 -8.61 29.49
C LYS A 181 -4.52 -10.07 29.12
N ASP A 182 -4.66 -10.40 27.84
CA ASP A 182 -4.57 -11.78 27.39
C ASP A 182 -3.12 -12.24 27.29
N LYS A 183 -2.94 -13.53 27.57
CA LYS A 183 -1.67 -14.24 27.44
C LYS A 183 -1.75 -15.27 26.34
N PHE A 184 -0.64 -15.39 25.62
CA PHE A 184 -0.47 -16.23 24.45
C PHE A 184 0.68 -17.19 24.67
N VAL A 185 0.49 -18.45 24.32
CA VAL A 185 1.48 -19.53 24.45
C VAL A 185 1.64 -20.21 23.11
N PHE A 186 2.86 -20.57 22.72
CA PHE A 186 3.09 -21.32 21.49
C PHE A 186 2.38 -22.69 21.51
N ASN A 187 1.71 -23.05 20.42
CA ASN A 187 1.02 -24.35 20.31
C ASN A 187 1.97 -25.43 19.80
N GLU A 188 2.67 -26.10 20.71
CA GLU A 188 3.65 -27.12 20.33
C GLU A 188 3.04 -28.37 19.69
N ASP A 189 1.79 -28.71 20.03
CA ASP A 189 1.07 -29.90 19.53
C ASP A 189 0.31 -29.62 18.22
N PHE A 190 0.57 -28.48 17.59
CA PHE A 190 -0.09 -28.11 16.34
C PHE A 190 0.28 -29.09 15.21
N ASN A 191 -0.74 -29.71 14.62
CA ASN A 191 -0.58 -30.58 13.46
C ASN A 191 -1.73 -30.36 12.47
N ASP A 192 -1.39 -30.36 11.19
CA ASP A 192 -2.35 -30.27 10.08
C ASP A 192 -1.91 -31.24 8.98
N ARG A 193 -2.83 -31.64 8.10
CA ARG A 193 -2.51 -32.53 6.96
C ARG A 193 -1.62 -31.82 5.93
N LEU A 194 -1.76 -30.50 5.78
CA LEU A 194 -0.98 -29.72 4.84
C LEU A 194 0.42 -29.44 5.39
N HIS A 195 1.43 -29.50 4.52
CA HIS A 195 2.79 -29.07 4.87
C HIS A 195 2.92 -27.54 4.85
N ARG A 196 2.38 -26.91 3.79
CA ARG A 196 2.32 -25.46 3.63
C ARG A 196 0.94 -24.94 4.00
N ILE A 197 0.89 -24.06 4.99
CA ILE A 197 -0.33 -23.54 5.60
C ILE A 197 -0.36 -22.04 5.40
N ARG A 198 -1.39 -21.54 4.74
CA ARG A 198 -1.61 -20.09 4.60
C ARG A 198 -2.51 -19.59 5.71
N ILE A 199 -1.96 -18.75 6.58
CA ILE A 199 -2.73 -18.09 7.64
C ILE A 199 -3.19 -16.75 7.12
N SER A 200 -4.40 -16.71 6.57
CA SER A 200 -4.99 -15.47 6.07
C SER A 200 -5.05 -14.42 7.18
N GLN A 201 -4.56 -13.21 6.88
CA GLN A 201 -4.85 -12.06 7.71
C GLN A 201 -6.36 -11.87 7.76
N ILE A 202 -6.87 -11.59 8.95
CA ILE A 202 -8.23 -11.05 9.07
C ILE A 202 -8.13 -9.65 8.46
N GLN A 203 -8.83 -9.43 7.34
CA GLN A 203 -8.89 -8.11 6.73
C GLN A 203 -9.83 -7.23 7.56
N MET A 204 -9.49 -5.95 7.68
CA MET A 204 -10.50 -4.98 8.10
C MET A 204 -11.61 -5.02 7.05
N ARG A 205 -12.85 -5.22 7.49
CA ARG A 205 -13.96 -4.75 6.68
C ARG A 205 -13.81 -3.24 6.65
N GLU A 206 -13.77 -2.67 5.45
CA GLU A 206 -13.69 -1.23 5.25
C GLU A 206 -14.70 -0.58 6.20
N THR A 207 -14.20 0.22 7.14
CA THR A 207 -15.08 0.86 8.10
C THR A 207 -15.95 1.87 7.36
N THR A 208 -17.14 2.16 7.89
CA THR A 208 -17.98 3.24 7.32
C THR A 208 -17.23 4.57 7.26
N ALA A 209 -16.27 4.80 8.15
CA ALA A 209 -15.39 5.96 8.16
C ALA A 209 -14.37 5.94 6.99
N GLU A 210 -13.69 4.82 6.76
CA GLU A 210 -12.76 4.66 5.62
C GLU A 210 -13.50 4.79 4.28
N HIS A 211 -14.67 4.17 4.15
CA HIS A 211 -15.50 4.28 2.95
C HIS A 211 -15.89 5.74 2.68
N LYS A 212 -16.32 6.47 3.72
CA LYS A 212 -16.67 7.88 3.61
C LYS A 212 -15.46 8.74 3.23
N GLN A 213 -14.27 8.43 3.78
CA GLN A 213 -13.04 9.11 3.42
C GLN A 213 -12.65 8.87 1.95
N THR A 214 -12.79 7.63 1.47
CA THR A 214 -12.58 7.28 0.06
C THR A 214 -13.55 8.02 -0.86
N GLU A 215 -14.84 8.08 -0.50
CA GLU A 215 -15.84 8.86 -1.25
C GLU A 215 -15.51 10.35 -1.30
N GLU A 216 -15.04 10.92 -0.18
CA GLU A 216 -14.65 12.32 -0.11
C GLU A 216 -13.43 12.63 -0.98
N GLN A 217 -12.43 11.75 -0.99
CA GLN A 217 -11.29 11.85 -1.91
C GLN A 217 -11.72 11.76 -3.37
N ILE A 218 -12.65 10.86 -3.71
CA ILE A 218 -13.21 10.76 -5.07
C ILE A 218 -13.91 12.07 -5.46
N PHE A 219 -14.64 12.70 -4.53
CA PHE A 219 -15.31 13.97 -4.79
C PHE A 219 -14.31 15.10 -5.04
N GLN A 220 -13.24 15.20 -4.23
CA GLN A 220 -12.17 16.18 -4.42
C GLN A 220 -11.45 15.97 -5.77
N ASP A 221 -11.12 14.72 -6.12
CA ASP A 221 -10.51 14.38 -7.41
C ASP A 221 -11.39 14.79 -8.60
N ARG A 222 -12.71 14.58 -8.49
CA ARG A 222 -13.67 15.04 -9.51
C ARG A 222 -13.69 16.55 -9.63
N GLN A 223 -13.57 17.28 -8.52
CA GLN A 223 -13.47 18.75 -8.55
C GLN A 223 -12.21 19.20 -9.29
N TYR A 224 -11.05 18.61 -9.02
CA TYR A 224 -9.83 18.91 -9.75
C TYR A 224 -9.92 18.56 -11.24
N GLN A 225 -10.63 17.48 -11.59
CA GLN A 225 -10.90 17.15 -13.00
C GLN A 225 -11.79 18.18 -13.70
N ILE A 226 -12.80 18.73 -12.99
CA ILE A 226 -13.63 19.83 -13.50
C ILE A 226 -12.77 21.07 -13.73
N ASP A 227 -11.97 21.48 -12.74
CA ASP A 227 -11.09 22.65 -12.84
C ASP A 227 -10.14 22.52 -14.04
N ALA A 228 -9.48 21.37 -14.19
CA ALA A 228 -8.57 21.10 -15.30
C ALA A 228 -9.29 21.04 -16.66
N ALA A 229 -10.55 20.61 -16.72
CA ALA A 229 -11.36 20.63 -17.93
C ALA A 229 -11.75 22.07 -18.31
N VAL A 230 -12.23 22.85 -17.35
CA VAL A 230 -12.57 24.28 -17.52
C VAL A 230 -11.37 25.05 -18.07
N VAL A 231 -10.20 24.92 -17.42
CA VAL A 231 -8.98 25.62 -17.85
C VAL A 231 -8.56 25.22 -19.26
N ARG A 232 -8.63 23.92 -19.61
CA ARG A 232 -8.30 23.46 -20.98
C ARG A 232 -9.25 24.02 -22.03
N ILE A 233 -10.55 24.01 -21.78
CA ILE A 233 -11.58 24.54 -22.69
C ILE A 233 -11.38 26.06 -22.87
N MET A 234 -11.28 26.78 -21.76
CA MET A 234 -11.13 28.25 -21.79
C MET A 234 -9.84 28.68 -22.48
N LYS A 235 -8.72 27.97 -22.24
CA LYS A 235 -7.45 28.23 -22.93
C LYS A 235 -7.53 27.99 -24.44
N MET A 236 -8.27 26.97 -24.87
CA MET A 236 -8.44 26.64 -26.29
C MET A 236 -9.34 27.63 -27.01
N ARG A 237 -10.47 28.01 -26.40
CA ARG A 237 -11.51 28.83 -27.04
C ARG A 237 -11.31 30.34 -26.86
N LYS A 238 -10.55 30.78 -25.85
CA LYS A 238 -10.32 32.17 -25.40
C LYS A 238 -11.59 32.93 -24.98
N THR A 239 -12.71 32.75 -25.67
CA THR A 239 -14.02 33.31 -25.33
C THR A 239 -15.07 32.23 -25.55
N ILE A 240 -15.91 31.97 -24.55
CA ILE A 240 -16.96 30.96 -24.62
C ILE A 240 -18.15 31.42 -23.75
N SER A 241 -19.38 31.18 -24.21
CA SER A 241 -20.57 31.45 -23.41
C SER A 241 -20.72 30.41 -22.30
N HIS A 242 -21.32 30.79 -21.17
CA HIS A 242 -21.46 29.89 -20.01
C HIS A 242 -22.22 28.59 -20.36
N ASN A 243 -23.29 28.69 -21.14
CA ASN A 243 -24.06 27.52 -21.58
C ASN A 243 -23.25 26.59 -22.49
N LEU A 244 -22.46 27.14 -23.40
CA LEU A 244 -21.61 26.33 -24.29
C LEU A 244 -20.46 25.66 -23.53
N LEU A 245 -19.90 26.36 -22.54
CA LEU A 245 -18.91 25.78 -21.62
C LEU A 245 -19.49 24.59 -20.86
N LEU A 246 -20.70 24.71 -20.31
CA LEU A 246 -21.37 23.60 -19.64
C LEU A 246 -21.57 22.41 -20.58
N SER A 247 -22.01 22.63 -21.81
CA SER A 247 -22.16 21.56 -22.81
C SER A 247 -20.84 20.86 -23.13
N GLU A 248 -19.74 21.62 -23.32
CA GLU A 248 -18.42 21.02 -23.54
C GLU A 248 -17.92 20.24 -22.31
N LEU A 249 -18.16 20.73 -21.09
CA LEU A 249 -17.82 20.03 -19.85
C LEU A 249 -18.57 18.70 -19.72
N PHE A 250 -19.87 18.66 -20.02
CA PHE A 250 -20.65 17.41 -19.98
C PHE A 250 -20.15 16.37 -20.99
N ASN A 251 -19.66 16.81 -22.15
CA ASN A 251 -19.09 15.89 -23.14
C ASN A 251 -17.71 15.36 -22.73
N GLN A 252 -16.92 16.15 -22.00
CA GLN A 252 -15.56 15.79 -21.62
C GLN A 252 -15.49 14.97 -20.32
N LEU A 253 -16.38 15.23 -19.36
CA LEU A 253 -16.39 14.57 -18.06
C LEU A 253 -17.14 13.24 -18.14
N ARG A 254 -16.47 12.13 -17.81
CA ARG A 254 -17.04 10.76 -17.84
C ARG A 254 -17.65 10.33 -16.50
N PHE A 255 -18.18 11.27 -15.71
CA PHE A 255 -18.86 10.99 -14.45
C PHE A 255 -20.10 11.87 -14.28
N PRO A 256 -21.11 11.40 -13.52
CA PRO A 256 -22.31 12.19 -13.25
C PRO A 256 -21.95 13.42 -12.40
N ALA A 257 -21.92 14.59 -13.02
CA ALA A 257 -21.73 15.87 -12.36
C ALA A 257 -23.07 16.60 -12.26
N LYS A 258 -23.40 17.11 -11.06
CA LYS A 258 -24.63 17.89 -10.89
C LYS A 258 -24.45 19.26 -11.59
N PRO A 259 -25.45 19.75 -12.35
CA PRO A 259 -25.35 21.05 -13.02
C PRO A 259 -25.03 22.21 -12.07
N ALA A 260 -25.52 22.16 -10.83
CA ALA A 260 -25.26 23.16 -9.81
C ALA A 260 -23.77 23.21 -9.40
N ASP A 261 -23.11 22.07 -9.29
CA ASP A 261 -21.70 21.99 -8.93
C ASP A 261 -20.81 22.53 -10.05
N LEU A 262 -21.09 22.16 -11.31
CA LEU A 262 -20.39 22.70 -12.48
C LEU A 262 -20.59 24.21 -12.63
N LYS A 263 -21.80 24.71 -12.36
CA LYS A 263 -22.11 26.15 -12.41
C LYS A 263 -21.36 26.90 -11.32
N ARG A 264 -21.32 26.38 -10.09
CA ARG A 264 -20.55 26.97 -8.98
C ARG A 264 -19.06 27.02 -9.32
N GLU A 265 -18.51 25.94 -9.85
CA GLU A 265 -17.08 25.79 -10.13
C GLU A 265 -16.62 26.69 -11.29
N SER A 266 -17.37 26.68 -12.40
CA SER A 266 -17.13 27.61 -13.53
C SER A 266 -17.20 29.07 -13.10
N SER A 267 -18.14 29.42 -12.22
CA SER A 267 -18.26 30.78 -11.68
C SER A 267 -17.10 31.12 -10.74
N ARG A 268 -16.63 30.18 -9.91
CA ARG A 268 -15.47 30.37 -9.04
C ARG A 268 -14.22 30.70 -9.86
N LEU A 269 -13.92 29.91 -10.90
CA LEU A 269 -12.74 30.13 -11.74
C LEU A 269 -12.82 31.42 -12.56
N TRP A 270 -14.02 31.86 -12.93
CA TRP A 270 -14.25 33.16 -13.57
C TRP A 270 -13.95 34.32 -12.62
N ASN A 271 -14.39 34.22 -11.36
CA ASN A 271 -14.28 35.30 -10.38
C ASN A 271 -12.87 35.50 -9.78
N VAL A 272 -12.01 34.47 -9.80
CA VAL A 272 -10.68 34.52 -9.16
C VAL A 272 -9.64 35.24 -10.04
N ASN A 273 -10.01 35.93 -11.12
CA ASN A 273 -9.10 36.64 -12.04
C ASN A 273 -7.95 35.80 -12.64
N ILE A 274 -7.97 34.47 -12.44
CA ILE A 274 -7.02 33.52 -13.03
C ILE A 274 -6.97 33.71 -14.55
N PHE A 275 -8.10 34.06 -15.16
CA PHE A 275 -8.20 34.29 -16.60
C PHE A 275 -7.44 35.54 -17.09
N GLU A 276 -7.52 36.66 -16.37
CA GLU A 276 -6.79 37.88 -16.72
C GLU A 276 -5.29 37.72 -16.54
N GLU A 277 -4.85 36.95 -15.53
CA GLU A 277 -3.44 36.59 -15.37
C GLU A 277 -2.98 35.56 -16.43
N MET A 278 -3.81 34.57 -16.76
CA MET A 278 -3.51 33.54 -17.77
C MET A 278 -3.33 34.11 -19.18
N LEU A 279 -4.11 35.13 -19.55
CA LEU A 279 -3.96 35.82 -20.84
C LEU A 279 -2.67 36.65 -20.93
N LYS A 280 -2.11 37.09 -19.80
CA LYS A 280 -0.88 37.90 -19.72
C LYS A 280 0.40 37.07 -19.73
N THR A 281 0.34 35.78 -19.41
CA THR A 281 1.52 34.90 -19.36
C THR A 281 1.66 34.01 -20.61
N PRO A 282 2.68 34.22 -21.47
CA PRO A 282 2.82 33.45 -22.71
C PRO A 282 3.20 31.97 -22.51
N ASN A 283 3.71 31.59 -21.33
CA ASN A 283 4.25 30.25 -21.07
C ASN A 283 3.93 29.75 -19.65
N PHE A 284 2.69 29.36 -19.38
CA PHE A 284 2.29 28.78 -18.09
C PHE A 284 2.70 27.30 -17.90
N THR A 285 3.39 26.71 -18.88
CA THR A 285 3.88 25.32 -18.79
C THR A 285 4.94 25.12 -17.70
N THR A 286 5.50 26.20 -17.14
CA THR A 286 6.64 26.16 -16.22
C THR A 286 6.23 26.25 -14.74
N MET A 287 5.05 26.78 -14.38
CA MET A 287 4.68 26.94 -12.96
C MET A 287 4.12 25.67 -12.29
N LEU A 288 3.57 24.73 -13.06
CA LEU A 288 3.12 23.43 -12.51
C LEU A 288 4.25 22.40 -12.33
N ARG A 289 5.50 22.73 -12.73
CA ARG A 289 6.67 21.86 -12.52
C ARG A 289 7.45 22.14 -11.23
N ARG A 290 7.01 23.06 -10.37
CA ARG A 290 7.74 23.43 -9.15
C ARG A 290 7.24 22.82 -7.84
N ASN A 291 6.16 22.04 -7.87
CA ASN A 291 5.63 21.34 -6.69
C ASN A 291 5.27 19.87 -7.00
N TYR A 292 6.16 19.15 -7.68
CA TYR A 292 6.22 17.68 -7.68
C TYR A 292 7.69 17.24 -7.72
#